data_AF-A0A928XXM7-F1
#
_entry.id   AF-A0A928XXM7-F1
#
_cell.length_a   1.000
_cell.length_b   1.000
_cell.length_c   1.000
_cell.angle_alpha   90.00
_cell.angle_beta   90.00
_cell.angle_gamma   90.00
#
_symmetry.space_group_name_H-M   'P 1'
#
loop_
_entity.id
_entity.type
_entity.pdbx_description
1 polymer ?
#
loop_
_entity_poly.entity_id
_entity_poly.type
_entity_poly.pdbx_seq_one_letter_code
_entity_poly.pdbx_strand_id
1 'polypeptide(L)'
;MSARILITPPRSRSLVVIVWLLVWLGPVVNYFHFNARAVRGDYPPEADSIGIPIMTHALLFFPFELFALRGLDFYRGGLSLWCFSNRKKFFAALSTIASIYPFGLWCAFMTLDGLSAGFYGTSLFYILRLYAFLLLRVGLMQAYDQPNEDEDDDDV
;
A
#
# COMPACT_ATOMS: atom_id res chain seq x y z
N MET A 1 25.58 -2.12 -15.10
CA MET A 1 24.90 -2.42 -13.82
C MET A 1 23.41 -2.56 -14.10
N SER A 2 22.94 -3.80 -14.28
CA SER A 2 21.54 -4.05 -14.65
C SER A 2 20.63 -3.74 -13.46
N ALA A 3 19.57 -2.97 -13.67
CA ALA A 3 18.67 -2.42 -12.65
C ALA A 3 17.83 -3.51 -11.95
N ARG A 4 18.49 -4.40 -11.19
CA ARG A 4 17.85 -5.43 -10.35
C ARG A 4 17.04 -4.83 -9.19
N ILE A 5 17.21 -3.54 -8.91
CA ILE A 5 16.48 -2.82 -7.84
C ILE A 5 14.99 -2.66 -8.16
N LEU A 6 14.63 -2.60 -9.45
CA LEU A 6 13.23 -2.48 -9.87
C LEU A 6 12.51 -3.83 -9.98
N ILE A 7 13.21 -4.93 -9.73
CA ILE A 7 12.66 -6.28 -9.80
C ILE A 7 12.13 -6.67 -8.42
N THR A 8 10.90 -7.16 -8.42
CA THR A 8 10.20 -7.64 -7.24
C THR A 8 10.84 -8.91 -6.66
N PRO A 9 10.97 -9.04 -5.33
CA PRO A 9 11.55 -10.21 -4.70
C PRO A 9 10.72 -11.47 -4.96
N PRO A 10 11.31 -12.67 -4.88
CA PRO A 10 10.55 -13.90 -4.98
C PRO A 10 9.55 -14.01 -3.83
N ARG A 11 8.38 -14.60 -4.09
CA ARG A 11 7.40 -14.88 -3.03
C ARG A 11 8.02 -15.81 -1.99
N SER A 12 8.01 -15.39 -0.73
CA SER A 12 8.41 -16.20 0.42
C SER A 12 7.37 -16.07 1.53
N ARG A 13 7.29 -17.05 2.43
CA ARG A 13 6.39 -16.98 3.60
C ARG A 13 6.66 -15.74 4.44
N SER A 14 7.94 -15.41 4.65
CA SER A 14 8.36 -14.23 5.40
C SER A 14 7.89 -12.94 4.74
N LEU A 15 8.01 -12.81 3.41
CA LEU A 15 7.53 -11.65 2.68
C LEU A 15 6.03 -11.46 2.86
N VAL A 16 5.24 -12.54 2.72
CA VAL A 16 3.78 -12.50 2.90
C VAL A 16 3.44 -12.03 4.32
N VAL A 17 4.07 -12.61 5.35
CA VAL A 17 3.86 -12.21 6.75
C VAL A 17 4.23 -10.74 6.96
N ILE A 18 5.36 -10.28 6.43
CA ILE A 18 5.79 -8.88 6.54
C ILE A 18 4.77 -7.94 5.89
N VAL A 19 4.28 -8.25 4.69
CA VAL A 19 3.26 -7.42 4.02
C VAL A 19 1.98 -7.36 4.84
N TRP A 20 1.51 -8.50 5.37
CA TRP A 20 0.35 -8.54 6.27
C TRP A 20 0.59 -7.68 7.52
N LEU A 21 1.74 -7.82 8.18
CA LEU A 21 2.08 -7.02 9.35
C LEU A 21 2.11 -5.52 9.05
N LEU A 22 2.70 -5.11 7.93
CA LEU A 22 2.77 -3.70 7.53
C LEU A 22 1.38 -3.10 7.28
N VAL A 23 0.44 -3.87 6.73
CA VAL A 23 -0.94 -3.41 6.53
C VAL A 23 -1.68 -3.30 7.87
N TRP A 24 -1.63 -4.36 8.71
CA TRP A 24 -2.36 -4.40 9.98
C TRP A 24 -1.83 -3.45 11.05
N LEU A 25 -0.51 -3.23 11.10
CA LEU A 25 0.08 -2.29 12.05
C LEU A 25 -0.16 -0.83 11.68
N GLY A 26 -0.65 -0.56 10.47
CA GLY A 26 -0.86 0.79 9.99
C GLY A 26 -1.71 1.70 10.86
N PRO A 27 -2.96 1.31 11.18
CA PRO A 27 -3.83 2.08 12.07
C PRO A 27 -3.20 2.30 13.45
N VAL A 28 -2.48 1.29 13.96
CA VAL A 28 -1.79 1.34 15.25
C VAL A 28 -0.65 2.36 15.23
N VAL A 29 0.21 2.33 14.20
CA VAL A 29 1.29 3.29 14.03
C VAL A 29 0.75 4.71 13.89
N ASN A 30 -0.35 4.90 13.15
CA ASN A 30 -0.99 6.21 13.06
C ASN A 30 -1.51 6.71 14.40
N TYR A 31 -2.23 5.85 15.12
CA TYR A 31 -2.73 6.19 16.44
C TYR A 31 -1.59 6.67 17.35
N PHE A 32 -0.51 5.90 17.45
CA PHE A 32 0.63 6.27 18.30
C PHE A 32 1.36 7.52 17.81
N HIS A 33 1.60 7.65 16.51
CA HIS A 33 2.28 8.81 15.92
C HIS A 33 1.52 10.11 16.23
N PHE A 34 0.22 10.13 15.94
CA PHE A 34 -0.59 11.32 16.15
C PHE A 34 -0.78 11.63 17.64
N ASN A 35 -0.96 10.62 18.50
CA ASN A 35 -1.04 10.86 19.95
C ASN A 35 0.28 11.40 20.53
N ALA A 36 1.42 10.87 20.08
CA ALA A 36 2.73 11.36 20.52
C ALA A 36 2.93 12.84 20.13
N ARG A 37 2.47 13.24 18.94
CA ARG A 37 2.47 14.63 18.50
C ARG A 37 1.55 15.53 19.32
N ALA A 38 0.35 15.06 19.67
CA ALA A 38 -0.54 15.82 20.56
C ALA A 38 0.08 16.01 21.95
N VAL A 39 0.69 14.98 22.53
CA VAL A 39 1.37 15.09 23.83
C VAL A 39 2.54 16.08 23.79
N ARG A 40 3.22 16.20 22.64
CA ARG A 40 4.28 17.20 22.41
C ARG A 40 3.73 18.63 22.28
N GLY A 41 2.43 18.80 22.10
CA GLY A 41 1.81 20.10 21.85
C GLY A 41 1.91 20.57 20.41
N ASP A 42 2.16 19.66 19.44
CA ASP A 42 2.18 20.00 18.01
C ASP A 42 0.80 20.44 17.48
N TYR A 43 -0.26 20.17 18.24
CA TYR A 43 -1.63 20.51 17.91
C TYR A 43 -2.25 21.41 19.00
N PRO A 44 -3.03 22.44 18.63
CA PRO A 44 -3.79 23.22 19.60
C PRO A 44 -4.76 22.33 20.39
N PRO A 45 -4.93 22.53 21.72
CA PRO A 45 -5.84 21.72 22.54
C PRO A 45 -7.29 21.70 22.08
N GLU A 46 -7.71 22.76 21.37
CA GLU A 46 -9.07 22.92 20.85
C GLU A 46 -9.24 22.42 19.41
N ALA A 47 -8.16 21.99 18.75
CA ALA A 47 -8.23 21.50 17.40
C ALA A 47 -8.59 20.01 17.38
N ASP A 48 -9.72 19.67 16.76
CA ASP A 48 -10.16 18.29 16.44
C ASP A 48 -9.27 17.59 15.38
N SER A 49 -8.04 18.08 15.26
CA SER A 49 -7.10 17.83 14.17
C SER A 49 -6.38 16.49 14.28
N ILE A 50 -6.38 15.86 15.47
CA ILE A 50 -5.77 14.53 15.65
C ILE A 50 -6.70 13.40 15.20
N GLY A 51 -8.02 13.57 15.38
CA GLY A 51 -9.02 12.57 15.01
C GLY A 51 -9.15 12.44 13.49
N ILE A 52 -9.06 13.54 12.75
CA ILE A 52 -9.25 13.58 11.30
C ILE A 52 -8.25 12.67 10.56
N PRO A 53 -6.91 12.75 10.76
CA PRO A 53 -5.95 11.86 10.11
C PRO A 53 -6.19 10.38 10.46
N ILE A 54 -6.48 10.08 11.73
CA ILE A 54 -6.72 8.72 12.20
C ILE A 54 -7.99 8.14 11.55
N MET A 55 -9.08 8.91 11.52
CA MET A 55 -10.34 8.51 10.89
C MET A 55 -10.24 8.42 9.37
N THR A 56 -9.53 9.35 8.73
CA THR A 56 -9.26 9.29 7.28
C THR A 56 -8.53 8.00 6.94
N HIS A 57 -7.53 7.61 7.74
CA HIS A 57 -6.85 6.34 7.55
C HIS A 57 -7.75 5.13 7.78
N ALA A 58 -8.47 5.10 8.90
CA ALA A 58 -9.31 3.98 9.26
C ALA A 58 -10.48 3.75 8.29
N LEU A 59 -11.10 4.81 7.78
CA LEU A 59 -12.32 4.74 6.97
C LEU A 59 -12.06 4.69 5.47
N LEU A 60 -10.99 5.33 4.97
CA LEU A 60 -10.73 5.43 3.54
C LEU A 60 -9.58 4.54 3.09
N PHE A 61 -8.42 4.67 3.74
CA PHE A 61 -7.23 3.97 3.28
C PHE A 61 -7.26 2.50 3.71
N PHE A 62 -7.44 2.21 5.01
CA PHE A 62 -7.34 0.85 5.55
C PHE A 62 -8.25 -0.18 4.86
N PRO A 63 -9.54 0.10 4.56
CA PRO A 63 -10.38 -0.84 3.82
C PRO A 63 -9.86 -1.14 2.41
N PHE A 64 -9.33 -0.13 1.73
CA PHE A 64 -8.67 -0.30 0.44
C PHE A 64 -7.40 -1.17 0.56
N GLU A 65 -6.65 -1.03 1.64
CA GLU A 65 -5.49 -1.90 1.90
C GLU A 65 -5.86 -3.35 2.12
N LEU A 66 -6.92 -3.60 2.88
CA LEU A 66 -7.44 -4.95 3.08
C LEU A 66 -7.90 -5.56 1.75
N PHE A 67 -8.52 -4.77 0.87
CA PHE A 67 -8.85 -5.23 -0.48
C PHE A 67 -7.59 -5.55 -1.30
N ALA A 68 -6.58 -4.68 -1.26
CA ALA A 68 -5.34 -4.84 -2.00
C ALA A 68 -4.52 -6.07 -1.57
N LEU A 69 -4.69 -6.57 -0.34
CA LEU A 69 -4.04 -7.80 0.14
C LEU A 69 -4.36 -9.02 -0.74
N ARG A 70 -5.50 -9.04 -1.45
CA ARG A 70 -5.82 -10.08 -2.46
C ARG A 70 -4.75 -10.22 -3.53
N GLY A 71 -4.01 -9.15 -3.84
CA GLY A 71 -2.88 -9.19 -4.75
C GLY A 71 -1.77 -10.16 -4.33
N LEU A 72 -1.62 -10.46 -3.02
CA LEU A 72 -0.63 -11.42 -2.53
C LEU A 72 -0.86 -12.82 -3.08
N ASP A 73 -2.10 -13.21 -3.33
CA ASP A 73 -2.43 -14.57 -3.80
C ASP A 73 -1.86 -14.81 -5.20
N PHE A 74 -1.84 -13.77 -6.01
CA PHE A 74 -1.36 -13.79 -7.39
C PHE A 74 0.13 -13.44 -7.52
N TYR A 75 0.75 -12.92 -6.46
CA TYR A 75 2.13 -12.46 -6.47
C TYR A 75 3.14 -13.60 -6.72
N ARG A 76 3.96 -13.50 -7.78
CA ARG A 76 5.01 -14.49 -8.11
C ARG A 76 6.45 -13.95 -8.00
N GLY A 77 6.65 -12.64 -7.93
CA GLY A 77 7.98 -12.01 -7.93
C GLY A 77 8.68 -12.02 -9.30
N GLY A 78 9.88 -11.46 -9.39
CA GLY A 78 10.68 -11.43 -10.63
C GLY A 78 10.20 -10.44 -11.71
N LEU A 79 9.15 -9.66 -11.41
CA LEU A 79 8.59 -8.65 -12.31
C LEU A 79 9.06 -7.24 -11.92
N SER A 80 9.02 -6.32 -12.89
CA SER A 80 9.19 -4.89 -12.62
C SER A 80 8.10 -4.38 -11.67
N LEU A 81 8.45 -3.52 -10.71
CA LEU A 81 7.50 -2.78 -9.86
C LEU A 81 6.47 -1.97 -10.67
N TRP A 82 6.84 -1.58 -11.89
CA TRP A 82 6.02 -0.82 -12.83
C TRP A 82 5.33 -1.69 -13.88
N CYS A 83 5.20 -3.00 -13.66
CA CYS A 83 4.48 -3.86 -14.58
C CYS A 83 3.04 -3.37 -14.77
N PHE A 84 2.48 -3.64 -15.95
CA PHE A 84 1.14 -3.24 -16.33
C PHE A 84 0.49 -4.37 -17.12
N SER A 85 -0.75 -4.72 -16.77
CA SER A 85 -1.48 -5.77 -17.48
C SER A 85 -1.91 -5.28 -18.87
N ASN A 86 -1.69 -6.12 -19.88
CA ASN A 86 -2.06 -5.82 -21.26
C ASN A 86 -3.46 -6.32 -21.64
N ARG A 87 -4.01 -7.28 -20.88
CA ARG A 87 -5.36 -7.83 -21.10
C ARG A 87 -6.46 -6.88 -20.60
N LYS A 88 -6.45 -6.55 -19.31
CA LYS A 88 -7.50 -5.71 -18.69
C LYS A 88 -7.01 -4.29 -18.45
N LYS A 89 -6.65 -3.57 -19.52
CA LYS A 89 -6.02 -2.22 -19.46
C LYS A 89 -6.80 -1.22 -18.62
N PHE A 90 -8.13 -1.22 -18.69
CA PHE A 90 -8.97 -0.31 -17.91
C PHE A 90 -8.87 -0.60 -16.39
N PHE A 91 -9.03 -1.85 -15.98
CA PHE A 91 -8.90 -2.25 -14.57
C PHE A 91 -7.47 -2.10 -14.05
N ALA A 92 -6.47 -2.35 -14.90
CA ALA A 92 -5.06 -2.11 -14.60
C ALA A 92 -4.76 -0.61 -14.40
N ALA A 93 -5.35 0.27 -15.22
CA ALA A 93 -5.24 1.72 -15.04
C ALA A 93 -5.93 2.16 -13.75
N LEU A 94 -7.17 1.71 -13.51
CA LEU A 94 -7.96 2.09 -12.34
C LEU A 94 -7.28 1.66 -11.04
N SER A 95 -6.82 0.41 -10.95
CA SER A 95 -6.07 -0.09 -9.80
C SER A 95 -4.75 0.64 -9.62
N THR A 96 -4.03 0.99 -10.68
CA THR A 96 -2.81 1.80 -10.60
C THR A 96 -3.10 3.21 -10.06
N ILE A 97 -4.13 3.88 -10.57
CA ILE A 97 -4.55 5.20 -10.09
C ILE A 97 -4.98 5.11 -8.62
N ALA A 98 -5.78 4.12 -8.26
CA ALA A 98 -6.21 3.89 -6.88
C ALA A 98 -5.05 3.48 -5.95
N SER A 99 -3.99 2.86 -6.46
CA SER A 99 -2.81 2.52 -5.64
C SER A 99 -1.91 3.73 -5.43
N ILE A 100 -1.72 4.54 -6.46
CA ILE A 100 -0.76 5.65 -6.45
C ILE A 100 -1.36 6.91 -5.83
N TYR A 101 -2.59 7.27 -6.23
CA TYR A 101 -3.15 8.59 -5.98
C TYR A 101 -3.73 8.78 -4.56
N PRO A 102 -4.48 7.83 -3.97
CA PRO A 102 -4.86 7.93 -2.56
C PRO A 102 -3.79 7.33 -1.63
N PHE A 103 -3.35 6.09 -1.86
CA PHE A 103 -2.49 5.40 -0.90
C PHE A 103 -1.01 5.83 -0.98
N GLY A 104 -0.48 5.94 -2.20
CA GLY A 104 0.89 6.44 -2.40
C GLY A 104 1.09 7.84 -1.83
N LEU A 105 0.11 8.72 -2.03
CA LEU A 105 0.10 10.06 -1.46
C LEU A 105 0.02 10.04 0.07
N TRP A 106 -0.83 9.19 0.65
CA TRP A 106 -0.92 9.01 2.11
C TRP A 106 0.42 8.56 2.72
N CYS A 107 1.09 7.58 2.10
CA CYS A 107 2.39 7.13 2.58
C CYS A 107 3.46 8.22 2.45
N ALA A 108 3.46 8.98 1.36
CA ALA A 108 4.37 10.10 1.19
C ALA A 108 4.13 11.18 2.25
N PHE A 109 2.87 11.54 2.49
CA PHE A 109 2.46 12.47 3.54
C PHE A 109 2.96 12.01 4.91
N MET A 110 2.65 10.78 5.33
CA MET A 110 3.07 10.24 6.62
C MET A 110 4.60 10.10 6.74
N THR A 111 5.29 9.82 5.63
CA THR A 111 6.76 9.79 5.61
C THR A 111 7.33 11.16 5.91
N LEU A 112 6.86 12.20 5.20
CA LEU A 112 7.29 13.58 5.38
C LEU A 112 6.91 14.13 6.76
N ASP A 113 5.71 13.80 7.23
CA ASP A 113 5.21 14.18 8.55
C ASP A 113 6.03 13.55 9.68
N GLY A 114 6.37 12.25 9.55
CA GLY A 114 7.28 11.59 10.49
C GLY A 114 8.67 12.23 10.50
N LEU A 115 9.20 12.64 9.34
CA LEU A 115 10.51 13.27 9.24
C LEU A 115 10.51 14.67 9.86
N SER A 116 9.48 15.47 9.59
CA SER A 116 9.36 16.84 10.11
C SER A 116 9.15 16.86 11.62
N ALA A 117 8.40 15.90 12.16
CA ALA A 117 8.14 15.79 13.58
C ALA A 117 9.23 15.01 14.35
N GLY A 118 10.24 14.44 13.68
CA GLY A 118 11.34 13.71 14.31
C GLY A 118 11.02 12.25 14.68
N PHE A 119 9.91 11.70 14.16
CA PHE A 119 9.51 10.30 14.33
C PHE A 119 10.02 9.43 13.17
N TYR A 120 11.35 9.22 13.12
CA TYR A 120 11.98 8.45 12.04
C TYR A 120 11.45 7.01 11.89
N GLY A 121 10.99 6.41 12.99
CA GLY A 121 10.35 5.09 12.96
C GLY A 121 9.04 5.09 12.15
N THR A 122 8.21 6.13 12.30
CA THR A 122 6.99 6.32 11.50
C THR A 122 7.36 6.48 10.02
N SER A 123 8.36 7.30 9.71
CA SER A 123 8.80 7.50 8.32
C SER A 123 9.30 6.21 7.68
N LEU A 124 10.16 5.46 8.37
CA LEU A 124 10.66 4.19 7.86
C LEU A 124 9.53 3.18 7.65
N PHE A 125 8.60 3.10 8.60
CA PHE A 125 7.42 2.24 8.49
C PHE A 125 6.61 2.56 7.22
N TYR A 126 6.36 3.85 6.95
CA TYR A 126 5.59 4.25 5.77
C TYR A 126 6.32 4.09 4.44
N ILE A 127 7.65 4.18 4.42
CA ILE A 127 8.47 3.80 3.26
C ILE A 127 8.33 2.30 2.98
N LEU A 128 8.47 1.45 4.01
CA LEU A 128 8.33 0.00 3.88
C LEU A 128 6.90 -0.38 3.46
N ARG A 129 5.90 0.32 3.98
CA ARG A 129 4.50 0.10 3.65
C ARG A 129 4.18 0.52 2.21
N LEU A 130 4.72 1.64 1.74
CA LEU A 130 4.63 2.05 0.33
C LEU A 130 5.21 0.95 -0.57
N TYR A 131 6.39 0.43 -0.22
CA TYR A 131 7.00 -0.67 -0.95
C TYR A 131 6.12 -1.92 -0.97
N ALA A 132 5.59 -2.35 0.18
CA ALA A 132 4.68 -3.48 0.28
C ALA A 132 3.46 -3.32 -0.63
N PHE A 133 2.93 -2.10 -0.71
CA PHE A 133 1.79 -1.80 -1.57
C PHE A 133 2.11 -1.83 -3.06
N LEU A 134 3.31 -1.43 -3.46
CA LEU A 134 3.76 -1.63 -4.83
C LEU A 134 3.84 -3.11 -5.18
N LEU A 135 4.21 -3.98 -4.22
CA LEU A 135 4.16 -5.44 -4.42
C LEU A 135 2.72 -5.95 -4.55
N LEU A 136 1.78 -5.45 -3.74
CA LEU A 136 0.35 -5.78 -3.85
C LEU A 136 -0.20 -5.39 -5.22
N ARG A 137 0.14 -4.17 -5.70
CA ARG A 137 -0.20 -3.70 -7.05
C ARG A 137 0.31 -4.67 -8.11
N VAL A 138 1.58 -5.06 -8.04
CA VAL A 138 2.16 -6.03 -8.99
C VAL A 138 1.37 -7.34 -8.98
N GLY A 139 1.01 -7.84 -7.81
CA GLY A 139 0.15 -9.02 -7.68
C GLY A 139 -1.22 -8.85 -8.34
N LEU A 140 -1.87 -7.69 -8.16
CA LEU A 140 -3.13 -7.37 -8.85
C LEU A 140 -2.97 -7.31 -10.38
N MET A 141 -1.86 -6.78 -10.88
CA MET A 141 -1.56 -6.80 -12.32
C MET A 141 -1.44 -8.24 -12.85
N GLN A 142 -0.81 -9.13 -12.07
CA GLN A 142 -0.72 -10.55 -12.42
C GLN A 142 -2.09 -11.22 -12.44
N ALA A 143 -2.98 -10.85 -11.51
CA ALA A 143 -4.37 -11.35 -11.51
C ALA A 143 -5.12 -10.94 -12.79
N TYR A 144 -4.90 -9.73 -13.28
CA TYR A 144 -5.54 -9.24 -14.51
C TYR A 144 -5.04 -9.90 -15.80
N ASP A 145 -3.83 -10.47 -15.77
CA ASP A 145 -3.25 -11.19 -16.91
C ASP A 145 -3.66 -12.67 -16.96
N GLN A 146 -4.24 -13.23 -15.89
CA GLN A 146 -4.75 -14.61 -15.91
C GLN A 146 -5.92 -14.76 -16.90
N PRO A 147 -5.98 -15.86 -17.67
CA PRO A 147 -7.14 -16.15 -18.52
C PRO A 147 -8.40 -16.26 -17.63
N ASN A 148 -9.50 -15.65 -18.08
CA ASN A 148 -10.79 -15.89 -17.46
C ASN A 148 -11.17 -17.35 -17.79
N GLU A 149 -11.51 -18.16 -16.79
CA GLU A 149 -12.08 -19.50 -17.03
C GLU A 149 -13.46 -19.42 -17.72
N ASP A 150 -14.06 -18.22 -17.79
CA ASP A 150 -15.40 -17.97 -18.33
C ASP A 150 -15.44 -17.60 -19.84
N GLU A 151 -14.29 -17.50 -20.53
CA GLU A 151 -14.26 -17.15 -21.98
C GLU A 151 -14.22 -18.38 -22.91
N ASP A 152 -14.12 -19.61 -22.37
CA ASP A 152 -14.09 -20.84 -23.17
C ASP A 152 -15.48 -21.47 -23.41
N ASP A 153 -16.55 -20.93 -22.83
CA ASP A 153 -17.92 -21.49 -22.94
C ASP A 153 -18.81 -20.81 -24.00
N ASP A 154 -18.35 -19.72 -24.64
CA ASP A 154 -19.13 -18.98 -25.66
C ASP A 154 -18.82 -19.40 -27.11
N ASP A 155 -17.95 -20.39 -27.32
CA ASP A 155 -17.52 -20.90 -28.63
C ASP A 155 -18.09 -22.32 -28.96
N VAL A 156 -19.33 -22.62 -28.56
CA VAL A 156 -20.05 -23.87 -28.97
C VAL A 156 -21.43 -23.59 -29.57
#